data_AF-A0A7S1U361-F1
#
_entry.id   AF-A0A7S1U361-F1
#
_cell.length_a   1.000
_cell.length_b   1.000
_cell.length_c   1.000
_cell.angle_alpha   90.00
_cell.angle_beta   90.00
_cell.angle_gamma   90.00
#
_symmetry.space_group_name_H-M   'P 1'
#
loop_
_entity.id
_entity.type
_entity.pdbx_description
1 polymer ?
#
loop_
_entity_poly.entity_id
_entity_poly.type
_entity_poly.pdbx_seq_one_letter_code
_entity_poly.pdbx_strand_id
1 'polypeptide(L)'
;VFGMHENANITCDLNEVNANFDIIVSLQPRSGGGGGGGKSREDIIFDAAHAMLVQVPEPFDLEMVERRYPTDYNQCLNTTLRQESQRYNRLVTVVLASLALLKKALRGLVVLNSELETMSNAIFNQQVPPNWEAKAYPSLMPLNPWFADFLRRLNFIKTWIDGGIPPAFWISGFFFPQGFVTANLQNHARKYTMPIDTVSMSFQMRSERAEELTEAPPDGCYIYGLFLEGARWDANLESLVDP
;
A
#
# COMPACT_ATOMS: atom_id res chain seq x y z
N VAL A 1 -33.11 3.28 -14.79
CA VAL A 1 -33.90 2.93 -13.59
C VAL A 1 -33.15 3.24 -12.29
N PHE A 2 -31.84 2.95 -12.19
CA PHE A 2 -31.04 3.26 -10.98
C PHE A 2 -30.07 4.44 -11.09
N GLY A 3 -29.99 5.10 -12.26
CA GLY A 3 -29.09 6.25 -12.46
C GLY A 3 -27.59 5.92 -12.49
N MET A 4 -27.25 4.62 -12.55
CA MET A 4 -25.88 4.14 -12.66
C MET A 4 -25.47 3.93 -14.12
N HIS A 5 -24.18 4.03 -14.39
CA HIS A 5 -23.58 3.67 -15.68
C HIS A 5 -23.77 2.16 -15.97
N GLU A 6 -23.89 1.77 -17.24
CA GLU A 6 -24.15 0.37 -17.65
C GLU A 6 -23.08 -0.61 -17.17
N ASN A 7 -21.84 -0.12 -17.01
CA ASN A 7 -20.72 -0.89 -16.46
C ASN A 7 -20.96 -1.40 -15.03
N ALA A 8 -21.92 -0.86 -14.28
CA ALA A 8 -22.26 -1.36 -12.94
C ALA A 8 -22.71 -2.83 -12.96
N ASN A 9 -23.41 -3.26 -14.02
CA ASN A 9 -23.81 -4.67 -14.18
C ASN A 9 -22.58 -5.56 -14.40
N ILE A 10 -21.61 -5.11 -15.19
CA ILE A 10 -20.35 -5.84 -15.43
C ILE A 10 -19.59 -6.04 -14.11
N THR A 11 -19.50 -5.00 -13.28
CA THR A 11 -18.87 -5.11 -11.94
C THR A 11 -19.62 -6.10 -11.04
N CYS A 12 -20.95 -6.13 -11.09
CA CYS A 12 -21.75 -7.09 -10.34
C CYS A 12 -21.46 -8.53 -10.78
N ASP A 13 -21.49 -8.79 -12.08
CA ASP A 13 -21.21 -10.10 -12.67
C ASP A 13 -19.78 -10.57 -12.34
N LEU A 14 -18.80 -9.67 -12.42
CA LEU A 14 -17.40 -9.96 -12.05
C LEU A 14 -17.27 -10.37 -10.58
N ASN A 15 -17.99 -9.69 -9.68
CA ASN A 15 -17.96 -10.02 -8.25
C ASN A 15 -18.58 -11.40 -7.97
N GLU A 16 -19.69 -11.74 -8.63
CA GLU A 16 -20.31 -13.06 -8.49
C GLU A 16 -19.41 -14.18 -9.02
N VAL A 17 -18.79 -13.96 -10.19
CA VAL A 17 -17.83 -14.90 -10.78
C VAL A 17 -16.61 -15.11 -9.87
N ASN A 18 -16.05 -14.04 -9.29
CA ASN A 18 -14.94 -14.14 -8.35
C ASN A 18 -15.32 -14.94 -7.10
N ALA A 19 -16.50 -14.69 -6.53
CA ALA A 19 -17.00 -15.46 -5.38
C ALA A 19 -17.13 -16.96 -5.70
N ASN A 20 -17.60 -17.30 -6.91
CA ASN A 20 -17.66 -18.70 -7.35
C ASN A 20 -16.28 -19.33 -7.49
N PHE A 21 -15.29 -18.60 -8.02
CA PHE A 21 -13.92 -19.09 -8.10
C PHE A 21 -13.29 -19.31 -6.73
N ASP A 22 -13.53 -18.43 -5.77
CA ASP A 22 -13.06 -18.59 -4.38
C ASP A 22 -13.63 -19.87 -3.75
N ILE A 23 -14.91 -20.16 -3.99
CA ILE A 23 -15.54 -21.41 -3.53
C ILE A 23 -14.86 -22.62 -4.18
N ILE A 24 -14.63 -22.60 -5.50
CA ILE A 24 -13.96 -23.72 -6.20
C ILE A 24 -12.55 -23.96 -5.65
N VAL A 25 -11.77 -22.90 -5.43
CA VAL A 25 -10.42 -22.99 -4.84
C VAL A 25 -10.48 -23.55 -3.41
N SER A 26 -11.51 -23.18 -2.63
CA SER A 26 -11.69 -23.71 -1.27
C SER A 26 -11.95 -25.22 -1.21
N LEU A 27 -12.52 -25.79 -2.28
CA LEU A 27 -12.85 -27.21 -2.41
C LEU A 27 -11.70 -28.06 -2.96
N GLN A 28 -10.61 -27.45 -3.44
CA GLN A 28 -9.48 -28.21 -4.00
C GLN A 28 -8.78 -29.07 -2.91
N PRO A 29 -8.49 -30.36 -3.18
CA PRO A 29 -7.77 -31.22 -2.25
C PRO A 29 -6.38 -30.64 -1.95
N ARG A 30 -6.14 -30.32 -0.68
CA ARG A 30 -4.86 -29.71 -0.22
C ARG A 30 -3.73 -30.73 -0.05
N SER A 31 -4.08 -32.01 -0.01
CA SER A 31 -3.19 -33.16 0.05
C SER A 31 -3.50 -34.12 -1.10
N GLY A 32 -3.12 -33.73 -2.32
CA GLY A 32 -3.17 -34.59 -3.52
C GLY A 32 -1.81 -35.22 -3.79
N GLY A 33 -1.78 -36.55 -3.93
CA GLY A 33 -0.58 -37.40 -3.95
C GLY A 33 0.52 -36.98 -4.92
N GLY A 34 1.76 -37.00 -4.41
CA GLY A 34 2.98 -36.88 -5.20
C GLY A 34 3.09 -38.03 -6.21
N GLY A 35 2.92 -37.71 -7.49
CA GLY A 35 3.04 -38.69 -8.57
C GLY A 35 3.57 -38.12 -9.90
N GLY A 36 3.90 -36.83 -9.98
CA GLY A 36 4.49 -36.21 -11.17
C GLY A 36 5.69 -35.38 -10.79
N GLY A 37 6.79 -35.47 -11.55
CA GLY A 37 8.08 -34.83 -11.29
C GLY A 37 8.11 -33.29 -11.37
N GLY A 38 7.03 -32.61 -10.98
CA GLY A 38 6.97 -31.16 -10.78
C GLY A 38 7.40 -30.77 -9.36
N LYS A 39 7.63 -29.47 -9.14
CA LYS A 39 7.92 -28.92 -7.81
C LYS A 39 6.76 -29.24 -6.85
N SER A 40 7.09 -29.63 -5.63
CA SER A 40 6.08 -29.85 -4.60
C SER A 40 5.39 -28.53 -4.24
N ARG A 41 4.19 -28.60 -3.64
CA ARG A 41 3.49 -27.44 -3.07
C ARG A 41 4.41 -26.66 -2.13
N GLU A 42 5.15 -27.38 -1.29
CA GLU A 42 6.07 -26.82 -0.31
C GLU A 42 7.24 -26.09 -0.97
N ASP A 43 7.79 -26.65 -2.06
CA ASP A 43 8.87 -26.00 -2.83
C ASP A 43 8.39 -24.71 -3.50
N ILE A 44 7.17 -24.70 -4.05
CA ILE A 44 6.58 -23.49 -4.66
C ILE A 44 6.43 -22.37 -3.62
N ILE A 45 5.91 -22.71 -2.43
CA ILE A 45 5.71 -21.74 -1.34
C ILE A 45 7.07 -21.28 -0.80
N PHE A 46 8.04 -22.19 -0.67
CA PHE A 46 9.38 -21.86 -0.23
C PHE A 46 10.06 -20.89 -1.19
N ASP A 47 9.98 -21.13 -2.49
CA ASP A 47 10.57 -20.27 -3.53
C ASP A 47 9.91 -18.89 -3.53
N ALA A 48 8.58 -18.81 -3.43
CA ALA A 48 7.84 -17.55 -3.34
C ALA A 48 8.22 -16.77 -2.08
N ALA A 49 8.22 -17.44 -0.91
CA ALA A 49 8.61 -16.82 0.35
C ALA A 49 10.07 -16.36 0.33
N HIS A 50 10.97 -17.12 -0.31
CA HIS A 50 12.36 -16.72 -0.46
C HIS A 50 12.53 -15.50 -1.36
N ALA A 51 11.85 -15.47 -2.51
CA ALA A 51 11.90 -14.36 -3.45
C ALA A 51 11.36 -13.07 -2.83
N MET A 52 10.27 -13.14 -2.07
CA MET A 52 9.74 -12.00 -1.32
C MET A 52 10.71 -11.54 -0.23
N LEU A 53 11.25 -12.48 0.56
CA LEU A 53 12.16 -12.16 1.68
C LEU A 53 13.41 -11.41 1.22
N VAL A 54 13.95 -11.73 0.04
CA VAL A 54 15.15 -11.07 -0.52
C VAL A 54 14.84 -9.64 -1.00
N GLN A 55 13.59 -9.35 -1.38
CA GLN A 55 13.19 -8.05 -1.91
C GLN A 55 12.75 -7.06 -0.83
N VAL A 56 12.26 -7.52 0.32
CA VAL A 56 11.84 -6.63 1.41
C VAL A 56 13.07 -5.94 2.01
N PRO A 57 13.13 -4.60 2.01
CA PRO A 57 14.25 -3.87 2.61
C PRO A 57 14.22 -3.96 4.14
N GLU A 58 15.34 -3.61 4.76
CA GLU A 58 15.41 -3.48 6.22
C GLU A 58 14.49 -2.35 6.72
N PRO A 59 13.98 -2.46 7.97
CA PRO A 59 13.21 -1.38 8.60
C PRO A 59 13.99 -0.05 8.58
N PHE A 60 13.27 1.05 8.41
CA PHE A 60 13.85 2.39 8.49
C PHE A 60 14.45 2.64 9.87
N ASP A 61 15.61 3.29 9.92
CA ASP A 61 16.19 3.79 11.18
C ASP A 61 15.38 4.99 11.68
N LEU A 62 14.47 4.74 12.63
CA LEU A 62 13.58 5.76 13.17
C LEU A 62 14.32 6.85 13.95
N GLU A 63 15.48 6.54 14.54
CA GLU A 63 16.30 7.52 15.27
C GLU A 63 16.97 8.47 14.28
N MET A 64 17.51 7.94 13.18
CA MET A 64 18.03 8.74 12.07
C MET A 64 16.94 9.63 11.46
N VAL A 65 15.74 9.07 11.23
CA VAL A 65 14.60 9.83 10.70
C VAL A 65 14.21 10.96 11.65
N GLU A 66 14.15 10.72 12.96
CA GLU A 66 13.83 11.75 13.96
C GLU A 66 14.92 12.83 14.05
N ARG A 67 16.20 12.46 13.91
CA ARG A 67 17.30 13.43 13.86
C ARG A 67 17.25 14.30 12.61
N ARG A 68 16.90 13.73 11.46
CA ARG A 68 16.87 14.44 10.17
C ARG A 68 15.60 15.27 9.98
N TYR A 69 14.47 14.76 10.47
CA TYR A 69 13.16 15.40 10.39
C TYR A 69 12.57 15.56 11.80
N PRO A 70 13.17 16.43 12.64
CA PRO A 70 12.68 16.67 13.98
C PRO A 70 11.29 17.30 13.93
N THR A 71 10.55 17.17 15.04
CA THR A 71 9.28 17.87 15.21
C THR A 71 9.51 19.38 15.09
N ASP A 72 8.94 19.97 14.06
CA ASP A 72 9.04 21.39 13.77
C ASP A 72 7.63 22.00 13.74
N TYR A 73 7.48 23.13 14.44
CA TYR A 73 6.25 23.90 14.41
C TYR A 73 5.94 24.42 13.00
N ASN A 74 6.94 24.76 12.18
CA ASN A 74 6.67 25.27 10.85
C ASN A 74 6.61 24.17 9.78
N GLN A 75 6.93 22.92 10.14
CA GLN A 75 6.94 21.80 9.20
C GLN A 75 6.31 20.54 9.83
N CYS A 76 4.98 20.49 9.84
CA CYS A 76 4.22 19.36 10.33
C CYS A 76 4.42 18.06 9.55
N LEU A 77 4.85 18.14 8.28
CA LEU A 77 5.09 16.96 7.45
C LEU A 77 6.22 16.07 8.00
N ASN A 78 7.13 16.62 8.81
CA ASN A 78 8.15 15.83 9.53
C ASN A 78 7.49 14.80 10.45
N THR A 79 6.45 15.22 11.18
CA THR A 79 5.68 14.33 12.05
C THR A 79 4.94 13.27 11.24
N THR A 80 4.37 13.65 10.09
CA THR A 80 3.72 12.70 9.17
C THR A 80 4.71 11.63 8.70
N LEU A 81 5.88 12.03 8.20
CA LEU A 81 6.91 11.10 7.73
C LEU A 81 7.33 10.12 8.83
N ARG A 82 7.56 10.62 10.05
CA ARG A 82 7.94 9.77 11.19
C ARG A 82 6.86 8.74 11.52
N GLN A 83 5.60 9.17 11.61
CA GLN A 83 4.48 8.27 11.93
C GLN A 83 4.26 7.22 10.84
N GLU A 84 4.36 7.63 9.57
CA GLU A 84 4.27 6.73 8.42
C GLU A 84 5.41 5.71 8.41
N SER A 85 6.65 6.16 8.62
CA SER A 85 7.83 5.28 8.73
C SER A 85 7.66 4.25 9.85
N GLN A 86 7.12 4.67 11.00
CA GLN A 86 6.84 3.76 12.11
C GLN A 86 5.79 2.70 11.75
N ARG A 87 4.72 3.08 11.04
CA ARG A 87 3.67 2.14 10.59
C ARG A 87 4.22 1.13 9.58
N TYR A 88 4.97 1.61 8.58
CA TYR A 88 5.63 0.74 7.61
C TYR A 88 6.63 -0.21 8.27
N ASN A 89 7.43 0.26 9.24
CA ASN A 89 8.34 -0.61 9.98
C ASN A 89 7.63 -1.75 10.72
N ARG A 90 6.45 -1.49 11.31
CA ARG A 90 5.65 -2.55 11.95
C ARG A 90 5.25 -3.63 10.94
N LEU A 91 4.82 -3.23 9.75
CA LEU A 91 4.47 -4.17 8.68
C LEU A 91 5.70 -4.92 8.16
N VAL A 92 6.79 -4.22 7.83
CA VAL A 92 8.07 -4.80 7.38
C VAL A 92 8.58 -5.84 8.38
N THR A 93 8.56 -5.52 9.67
CA THR A 93 9.00 -6.43 10.74
C THR A 93 8.20 -7.73 10.74
N VAL A 94 6.87 -7.64 10.63
CA VAL A 94 6.00 -8.83 10.59
C VAL A 94 6.24 -9.64 9.31
N VAL A 95 6.34 -8.99 8.16
CA VAL A 95 6.61 -9.65 6.88
C VAL A 95 7.95 -10.40 6.91
N LEU A 96 9.04 -9.74 7.31
CA LEU A 96 10.37 -10.35 7.39
C LEU A 96 10.40 -11.53 8.38
N ALA A 97 9.88 -11.33 9.59
CA ALA A 97 9.87 -12.36 10.63
C ALA A 97 9.05 -13.59 10.22
N SER A 98 7.85 -13.36 9.69
CA SER A 98 6.95 -14.44 9.27
C SER A 98 7.45 -15.20 8.05
N LEU A 99 8.02 -14.53 7.04
CA LEU A 99 8.66 -15.18 5.89
C LEU A 99 9.86 -16.04 6.30
N ALA A 100 10.73 -15.51 7.19
CA ALA A 100 11.87 -16.27 7.69
C ALA A 100 11.43 -17.50 8.49
N LEU A 101 10.38 -17.36 9.30
CA LEU A 101 9.83 -18.47 10.09
C LEU A 101 9.18 -19.53 9.21
N LEU A 102 8.37 -19.12 8.22
CA LEU A 102 7.73 -20.03 7.26
C LEU A 102 8.78 -20.85 6.50
N LYS A 103 9.85 -20.23 6.02
CA LYS A 103 10.94 -20.94 5.34
C LYS A 103 11.59 -22.01 6.22
N LYS A 104 11.79 -21.72 7.51
CA LYS A 104 12.34 -22.70 8.47
C LYS A 104 11.34 -23.85 8.71
N ALA A 105 10.06 -23.54 8.83
CA ALA A 105 9.01 -24.54 9.00
C ALA A 105 8.89 -25.49 7.81
N LEU A 106 8.94 -24.97 6.58
CA LEU A 106 8.93 -25.77 5.34
C LEU A 106 10.17 -26.67 5.18
N ARG A 107 11.26 -26.40 5.91
CA ARG A 107 12.45 -27.27 5.95
C ARG A 107 12.45 -28.20 7.17
N GLY A 108 11.38 -28.25 7.94
CA GLY A 108 11.27 -29.07 9.16
C GLY A 108 12.13 -28.57 10.33
N LEU A 109 12.64 -27.34 10.27
CA LEU A 109 13.47 -26.76 11.34
C LEU A 109 12.63 -26.15 12.48
N VAL A 110 11.37 -25.84 12.19
CA VAL A 110 10.40 -25.29 13.13
C VAL A 110 9.07 -26.01 12.92
N VAL A 111 8.30 -26.20 13.99
CA VAL A 111 6.96 -26.78 13.90
C VAL A 111 6.04 -25.85 13.12
N LEU A 112 5.39 -26.38 12.10
CA LEU A 112 4.36 -25.66 11.36
C LEU A 112 3.10 -25.55 12.26
N ASN A 113 2.86 -24.36 12.80
CA ASN A 113 1.68 -24.07 13.61
C ASN A 113 0.51 -23.55 12.74
N SER A 114 -0.68 -23.40 13.31
CA SER A 114 -1.88 -22.97 12.58
C SER A 114 -1.73 -21.61 11.88
N GLU A 115 -0.96 -20.68 12.46
CA GLU A 115 -0.69 -19.38 11.84
C GLU A 115 0.18 -19.53 10.58
N LEU A 116 1.26 -20.33 10.66
CA LEU A 116 2.13 -20.61 9.52
C LEU A 116 1.44 -21.45 8.45
N GLU A 117 0.57 -22.38 8.82
CA GLU A 117 -0.27 -23.12 7.86
C GLU A 117 -1.19 -22.17 7.10
N THR A 118 -1.85 -21.26 7.82
CA THR A 118 -2.75 -20.26 7.22
C THR A 118 -1.98 -19.35 6.27
N MET A 119 -0.82 -18.85 6.68
CA MET A 119 0.06 -18.04 5.84
C MET A 119 0.56 -18.81 4.61
N SER A 120 0.98 -20.07 4.78
CA SER A 120 1.43 -20.96 3.70
C SER A 120 0.35 -21.15 2.64
N ASN A 121 -0.88 -21.39 3.10
CA ASN A 121 -2.04 -21.52 2.21
C ASN A 121 -2.39 -20.22 1.49
N ALA A 122 -2.35 -19.08 2.19
CA ALA A 122 -2.59 -17.77 1.58
C ALA A 122 -1.56 -17.48 0.48
N ILE A 123 -0.27 -17.72 0.74
CA ILE A 123 0.80 -17.51 -0.26
C ILE A 123 0.60 -18.39 -1.49
N PHE A 124 0.27 -19.67 -1.29
CA PHE A 124 0.00 -20.57 -2.42
C PHE A 124 -1.20 -20.12 -3.25
N ASN A 125 -2.25 -19.63 -2.59
CA ASN A 125 -3.49 -19.18 -3.24
C ASN A 125 -3.43 -17.74 -3.77
N GLN A 126 -2.25 -17.10 -3.79
CA GLN A 126 -2.10 -15.69 -4.20
C GLN A 126 -2.93 -14.70 -3.38
N GLN A 127 -3.15 -15.00 -2.10
CA GLN A 127 -3.84 -14.15 -1.14
C GLN A 127 -2.83 -13.53 -0.16
N VAL A 128 -3.11 -12.30 0.29
CA VAL A 128 -2.30 -11.65 1.31
C VAL A 128 -2.48 -12.39 2.65
N PRO A 129 -1.41 -12.85 3.31
CA PRO A 129 -1.51 -13.48 4.62
C PRO A 129 -2.26 -12.62 5.64
N PRO A 130 -3.19 -13.20 6.43
CA PRO A 130 -4.00 -12.44 7.39
C PRO A 130 -3.18 -11.69 8.45
N ASN A 131 -2.04 -12.23 8.85
CA ASN A 131 -1.14 -11.58 9.80
C ASN A 131 -0.45 -10.33 9.21
N TRP A 132 -0.28 -10.26 7.89
CA TRP A 132 0.18 -9.06 7.20
C TRP A 132 -0.95 -8.05 7.06
N GLU A 133 -2.12 -8.51 6.62
CA GLU A 133 -3.32 -7.67 6.44
C GLU A 133 -3.71 -6.95 7.74
N ALA A 134 -3.65 -7.63 8.88
CA ALA A 134 -3.91 -7.05 10.20
C ALA A 134 -2.98 -5.88 10.60
N LYS A 135 -1.86 -5.71 9.89
CA LYS A 135 -0.90 -4.60 10.07
C LYS A 135 -0.78 -3.72 8.84
N ALA A 136 -1.46 -4.06 7.75
CA ALA A 136 -1.37 -3.37 6.47
C ALA A 136 -2.39 -2.25 6.34
N TYR A 137 -2.25 -1.50 5.26
CA TYR A 137 -3.28 -0.59 4.77
C TYR A 137 -4.39 -1.39 4.06
N PRO A 138 -5.63 -0.88 4.02
CA PRO A 138 -6.73 -1.55 3.33
C PRO A 138 -6.41 -1.78 1.85
N SER A 139 -6.65 -3.00 1.36
CA SER A 139 -6.42 -3.39 -0.02
C SER A 139 -7.22 -4.63 -0.37
N LEU A 140 -7.69 -4.70 -1.62
CA LEU A 140 -8.29 -5.90 -2.21
C LEU A 140 -7.38 -6.57 -3.25
N MET A 141 -6.15 -6.08 -3.40
CA MET A 141 -5.18 -6.66 -4.33
C MET A 141 -4.80 -8.09 -3.93
N PRO A 142 -4.61 -9.01 -4.90
CA PRO A 142 -3.99 -10.29 -4.64
C PRO A 142 -2.51 -10.12 -4.27
N LEU A 143 -1.90 -11.18 -3.76
CA LEU A 143 -0.58 -11.15 -3.12
C LEU A 143 0.52 -10.51 -3.97
N ASN A 144 0.69 -10.92 -5.23
CA ASN A 144 1.77 -10.41 -6.07
C ASN A 144 1.65 -8.89 -6.36
N PRO A 145 0.50 -8.38 -6.85
CA PRO A 145 0.29 -6.93 -6.99
C PRO A 145 0.37 -6.18 -5.66
N TRP A 146 -0.18 -6.74 -4.58
CA TRP A 146 -0.09 -6.15 -3.24
C TRP A 146 1.36 -6.00 -2.79
N PHE A 147 2.17 -7.03 -2.98
CA PHE A 147 3.58 -7.02 -2.60
C PHE A 147 4.39 -6.00 -3.42
N ALA A 148 4.12 -5.89 -4.73
CA ALA A 148 4.71 -4.86 -5.56
C ALA A 148 4.30 -3.43 -5.12
N ASP A 149 3.03 -3.23 -4.75
CA ASP A 149 2.52 -1.97 -4.19
C ASP A 149 3.17 -1.64 -2.84
N PHE A 150 3.32 -2.64 -1.97
CA PHE A 150 4.03 -2.52 -0.69
C PHE A 150 5.48 -2.05 -0.88
N LEU A 151 6.23 -2.66 -1.80
CA LEU A 151 7.60 -2.23 -2.10
C LEU A 151 7.65 -0.81 -2.67
N ARG A 152 6.72 -0.44 -3.56
CA ARG A 152 6.63 0.94 -4.08
C ARG A 152 6.38 1.96 -2.97
N ARG A 153 5.54 1.63 -1.99
CA ARG A 153 5.27 2.50 -0.83
C ARG A 153 6.49 2.68 0.06
N LEU A 154 7.22 1.60 0.34
CA LEU A 154 8.49 1.68 1.07
C LEU A 154 9.49 2.57 0.33
N ASN A 155 9.58 2.42 -1.00
CA ASN A 155 10.45 3.26 -1.81
C ASN A 155 10.03 4.74 -1.80
N PHE A 156 8.73 5.04 -1.82
CA PHE A 156 8.22 6.40 -1.69
C PHE A 156 8.66 7.05 -0.36
N ILE A 157 8.47 6.35 0.77
CA ILE A 157 8.90 6.83 2.08
C ILE A 157 10.43 6.96 2.14
N LYS A 158 11.17 5.97 1.63
CA LYS A 158 12.64 5.99 1.57
C LYS A 158 13.17 7.19 0.79
N THR A 159 12.59 7.46 -0.38
CA THR A 159 12.99 8.60 -1.23
C THR A 159 12.77 9.92 -0.51
N TRP A 160 11.67 10.05 0.25
CA TRP A 160 11.47 11.20 1.12
C TRP A 160 12.55 11.27 2.21
N ILE A 161 12.78 10.18 2.96
CA ILE A 161 13.80 10.16 4.03
C ILE A 161 15.18 10.60 3.49
N ASP A 162 15.58 10.07 2.34
CA ASP A 162 16.91 10.29 1.77
C ASP A 162 17.06 11.62 1.03
N GLY A 163 16.01 12.06 0.32
CA GLY A 163 16.05 13.18 -0.62
C GLY A 163 15.45 14.50 -0.12
N GLY A 164 14.70 14.48 0.99
CA GLY A 164 13.93 15.66 1.43
C GLY A 164 12.46 15.57 1.05
N ILE A 165 11.72 16.63 1.36
CA ILE A 165 10.28 16.72 1.11
C ILE A 165 10.02 16.64 -0.41
N PRO A 166 9.22 15.65 -0.88
CA PRO A 166 8.89 15.53 -2.29
C PRO A 166 8.11 16.75 -2.83
N PRO A 167 8.30 17.13 -4.09
CA PRO A 167 7.49 18.17 -4.73
C PRO A 167 6.04 17.71 -4.96
N ALA A 168 5.82 16.40 -5.18
CA ALA A 168 4.51 15.78 -5.31
C ALA A 168 4.42 14.50 -4.48
N PHE A 169 3.26 14.26 -3.85
CA PHE A 169 3.04 13.16 -2.91
C PHE A 169 2.11 12.10 -3.48
N TRP A 170 2.50 10.82 -3.34
CA TRP A 170 1.62 9.70 -3.64
C TRP A 170 0.60 9.54 -2.51
N ILE A 171 -0.59 10.14 -2.63
CA ILE A 171 -1.53 10.24 -1.50
C ILE A 171 -2.07 8.87 -1.07
N SER A 172 -2.36 7.99 -2.04
CA SER A 172 -2.78 6.62 -1.76
C SER A 172 -1.63 5.75 -1.25
N GLY A 173 -0.39 6.24 -1.33
CA GLY A 173 0.82 5.63 -0.76
C GLY A 173 0.95 5.78 0.75
N PHE A 174 0.14 6.62 1.41
CA PHE A 174 0.16 6.75 2.86
C PHE A 174 -0.65 5.65 3.56
N PHE A 175 -0.18 5.21 4.72
CA PHE A 175 -0.96 4.43 5.69
C PHE A 175 -2.08 5.27 6.31
N PHE A 176 -1.85 6.57 6.53
CA PHE A 176 -2.81 7.50 7.13
C PHE A 176 -2.89 8.84 6.37
N PRO A 177 -3.58 8.88 5.21
CA PRO A 177 -3.70 10.09 4.40
C PRO A 177 -4.29 11.30 5.14
N GLN A 178 -5.17 11.07 6.13
CA GLN A 178 -5.76 12.14 6.94
C GLN A 178 -4.70 12.92 7.75
N GLY A 179 -3.65 12.24 8.22
CA GLY A 179 -2.54 12.89 8.93
C GLY A 179 -1.74 13.81 8.01
N PHE A 180 -1.53 13.40 6.76
CA PHE A 180 -0.90 14.22 5.72
C PHE A 180 -1.74 15.47 5.39
N VAL A 181 -3.04 15.30 5.19
CA VAL A 181 -3.98 16.41 4.97
C VAL A 181 -3.93 17.42 6.12
N THR A 182 -4.00 16.92 7.36
CA THR A 182 -3.98 17.77 8.56
C THR A 182 -2.66 18.53 8.69
N ALA A 183 -1.53 17.89 8.37
CA ALA A 183 -0.22 18.54 8.39
C ALA A 183 -0.12 19.69 7.38
N ASN A 184 -0.68 19.52 6.16
CA ASN A 184 -0.73 20.59 5.17
C ASN A 184 -1.61 21.77 5.63
N LEU A 185 -2.80 21.49 6.19
CA LEU A 185 -3.66 22.52 6.77
C LEU A 185 -2.94 23.29 7.90
N GLN A 186 -2.22 22.58 8.77
CA GLN A 186 -1.43 23.19 9.84
C GLN A 186 -0.30 24.07 9.31
N ASN A 187 0.48 23.58 8.33
CA ASN A 187 1.55 24.37 7.70
C ASN A 187 1.00 25.66 7.09
N HIS A 188 -0.13 25.58 6.36
CA HIS A 188 -0.78 26.74 5.76
C HIS A 188 -1.29 27.73 6.82
N ALA A 189 -2.04 27.24 7.83
CA ALA A 189 -2.55 28.07 8.92
C ALA A 189 -1.42 28.80 9.65
N ARG A 190 -0.31 28.11 9.93
CA ARG A 190 0.86 28.69 10.62
C ARG A 190 1.59 29.71 9.75
N LYS A 191 1.82 29.41 8.46
CA LYS A 191 2.44 30.34 7.49
C LYS A 191 1.72 31.69 7.45
N TYR A 192 0.39 31.67 7.53
CA TYR A 192 -0.45 32.88 7.47
C TYR A 192 -0.94 33.38 8.84
N THR A 193 -0.47 32.78 9.94
CA THR A 193 -0.91 33.11 11.32
C THR A 193 -2.44 33.11 11.46
N MET A 194 -3.09 32.10 10.88
CA MET A 194 -4.53 31.90 10.96
C MET A 194 -4.87 30.74 11.91
N PRO A 195 -6.03 30.77 12.59
CA PRO A 195 -6.57 29.61 13.27
C PRO A 195 -6.80 28.44 12.29
N ILE A 196 -6.51 27.20 12.70
CA ILE A 196 -6.66 26.04 11.80
C ILE A 196 -8.12 25.78 11.41
N ASP A 197 -9.06 26.11 12.28
CA ASP A 197 -10.51 25.96 12.10
C ASP A 197 -11.10 26.91 11.05
N THR A 198 -10.37 27.94 10.63
CA THR A 198 -10.77 28.84 9.55
C THR A 198 -10.22 28.44 8.18
N VAL A 199 -9.44 27.35 8.10
CA VAL A 199 -8.78 26.89 6.86
C VAL A 199 -9.45 25.61 6.36
N SER A 200 -9.70 25.55 5.05
CA SER A 200 -10.16 24.35 4.35
C SER A 200 -9.29 24.09 3.13
N MET A 201 -9.32 22.86 2.61
CA MET A 201 -8.65 22.53 1.36
C MET A 201 -9.56 22.86 0.17
N SER A 202 -8.99 23.52 -0.82
CA SER A 202 -9.52 23.57 -2.17
C SER A 202 -8.68 22.66 -3.07
N PHE A 203 -9.29 22.16 -4.14
CA PHE A 203 -8.64 21.23 -5.05
C PHE A 203 -8.67 21.80 -6.47
N GLN A 204 -7.54 21.66 -7.16
CA GLN A 204 -7.41 22.02 -8.56
C GLN A 204 -6.73 20.87 -9.29
N MET A 205 -7.39 20.34 -10.32
CA MET A 205 -6.77 19.37 -11.22
C MET A 205 -5.68 20.05 -12.03
N ARG A 206 -4.56 19.34 -12.19
CA ARG A 206 -3.39 19.78 -12.96
C ARG A 206 -3.24 18.89 -14.18
N SER A 207 -2.82 19.47 -15.29
CA SER A 207 -2.56 18.74 -16.53
C SER A 207 -1.13 18.19 -16.57
N GLU A 208 -0.21 18.79 -15.81
CA GLU A 208 1.16 18.27 -15.66
C GLU A 208 1.17 16.95 -14.92
N ARG A 209 2.08 16.05 -15.33
CA ARG A 209 2.27 14.78 -14.64
C ARG A 209 3.11 14.96 -13.38
N ALA A 210 2.99 14.03 -12.43
CA ALA A 210 3.70 14.10 -11.16
C ALA A 210 5.24 14.19 -11.33
N GLU A 211 5.79 13.56 -12.38
CA GLU A 211 7.22 13.58 -12.67
C GLU A 211 7.72 14.91 -13.24
N GLU A 212 6.83 15.74 -13.77
CA GLU A 212 7.14 17.06 -14.33
C GLU A 212 7.19 18.14 -13.23
N LEU A 213 6.67 17.84 -12.04
CA LEU A 213 6.64 18.73 -10.89
C LEU A 213 7.95 18.62 -10.10
N THR A 214 8.89 19.53 -10.36
CA THR A 214 10.21 19.54 -9.70
C THR A 214 10.28 20.39 -8.44
N GLU A 215 9.31 21.28 -8.24
CA GLU A 215 9.26 22.21 -7.10
C GLU A 215 7.92 22.13 -6.37
N ALA A 216 7.95 22.42 -5.07
CA ALA A 216 6.75 22.51 -4.26
C ALA A 216 5.94 23.76 -4.63
N PRO A 217 4.59 23.73 -4.55
CA PRO A 217 3.78 24.91 -4.78
C PRO A 217 4.01 25.95 -3.68
N PRO A 218 3.76 27.25 -3.95
CA PRO A 218 3.82 28.29 -2.92
C PRO A 218 2.93 28.00 -1.72
N ASP A 219 1.75 27.43 -1.96
CA ASP A 219 0.78 27.01 -0.95
C ASP A 219 0.18 25.64 -1.30
N GLY A 220 -0.05 24.84 -0.26
CA GLY A 220 -0.61 23.50 -0.38
C GLY A 220 0.44 22.46 -0.78
N CYS A 221 0.01 21.46 -1.56
CA CYS A 221 0.85 20.37 -2.01
C CYS A 221 0.31 19.81 -3.33
N TYR A 222 1.18 19.21 -4.14
CA TYR A 222 0.77 18.39 -5.27
C TYR A 222 0.57 16.95 -4.82
N ILE A 223 -0.50 16.31 -5.29
CA ILE A 223 -0.80 14.92 -4.97
C ILE A 223 -1.06 14.12 -6.25
N TYR A 224 -0.76 12.82 -6.20
CA TYR A 224 -1.07 11.87 -7.25
C TYR A 224 -1.48 10.51 -6.68
N GLY A 225 -1.95 9.62 -7.55
CA GLY A 225 -2.39 8.26 -7.18
C GLY A 225 -3.83 8.19 -6.66
N LEU A 226 -4.65 9.17 -7.02
CA LEU A 226 -6.11 9.09 -6.89
C LEU A 226 -6.69 8.28 -8.06
N PHE A 227 -7.75 7.55 -7.78
CA PHE A 227 -8.54 6.84 -8.80
C PHE A 227 -9.91 7.49 -8.89
N LEU A 228 -10.41 7.62 -10.12
CA LEU A 228 -11.79 8.03 -10.40
C LEU A 228 -12.57 6.79 -10.80
N GLU A 229 -13.72 6.59 -10.16
CA GLU A 229 -14.65 5.52 -10.48
C GLU A 229 -15.93 6.13 -11.03
N GLY A 230 -16.44 5.59 -12.13
CA GLY A 230 -17.65 6.07 -12.78
C GLY A 230 -17.50 7.40 -13.56
N ALA A 231 -16.28 7.91 -13.70
CA ALA A 231 -15.96 9.05 -14.55
C ALA A 231 -14.48 9.00 -14.95
N ARG A 232 -14.10 9.77 -15.96
CA ARG A 232 -12.69 10.06 -16.28
C ARG A 232 -12.46 11.56 -16.38
N TRP A 233 -11.24 11.98 -16.10
CA TRP A 233 -10.82 13.35 -16.32
C TRP A 233 -10.43 13.55 -17.79
N ASP A 234 -11.07 14.51 -18.47
CA ASP A 234 -10.68 14.94 -19.81
C ASP A 234 -9.81 16.20 -19.71
N ALA A 235 -8.52 16.08 -20.06
CA ALA A 235 -7.57 17.18 -19.97
C ALA A 235 -7.81 18.31 -21.00
N ASN A 236 -8.53 18.03 -22.10
CA ASN A 236 -8.85 19.05 -23.11
C ASN A 236 -10.08 19.87 -22.69
N LEU A 237 -11.05 19.21 -22.05
CA LEU A 237 -12.28 19.85 -21.58
C LEU A 237 -12.17 20.36 -20.14
N GLU A 238 -11.08 20.04 -19.44
CA GLU A 238 -10.86 20.30 -18.01
C GLU A 238 -12.09 19.94 -17.16
N SER A 239 -12.71 18.80 -17.49
CA SER A 239 -13.95 18.36 -16.83
C SER A 239 -14.04 16.84 -16.73
N LEU A 240 -14.92 16.37 -15.84
CA LEU A 240 -15.26 14.97 -15.74
C LEU A 240 -16.21 14.59 -16.87
N VAL A 241 -15.88 13.52 -17.58
CA VAL A 241 -16.72 12.92 -18.60
C VAL A 241 -17.03 11.47 -18.22
N ASP A 242 -18.06 10.91 -18.84
CA ASP A 242 -18.41 9.50 -18.66
C ASP A 242 -17.21 8.59 -18.97
N PRO A 243 -17.08 7.46 -18.23
CA PRO A 243 -15.89 6.60 -18.26
C PRO A 243 -15.56 6.06 -19.67
#